data_AF-A0A535NSX5-F1
#
_entry.id   AF-A0A535NSX5-F1
#
_cell.length_a   1.000
_cell.length_b   1.000
_cell.length_c   1.000
_cell.angle_alpha   90.00
_cell.angle_beta   90.00
_cell.angle_gamma   90.00
#
_symmetry.space_group_name_H-M   'P 1'
#
loop_
_entity.id
_entity.type
_entity.pdbx_description
1 polymer ?
#
loop_
_entity_poly.entity_id
_entity_poly.type
_entity_poly.pdbx_seq_one_letter_code
_entity_poly.pdbx_strand_id
1 'polypeptide(L)'
;KPDVILMDLNMPEMGGIAATRAIKDEDPERVILALTVSEAEEDIVEMVAAGASGYVLKDVDPVTLAHSIQEAHAGRFQLNDALTRRVIMRLGATLKRPRRPPAEPLTERETEILQSVVEGKGNKAIANRLGLSEGTIKSHLRNIYRKLRVQTRAEAAAQAVQLDIERTDVRYRQA
;
A
#
# COMPACT_ATOMS: atom_id res chain seq x y z
N LYS A 1 17.77 11.63 -5.55
CA LYS A 1 16.84 10.90 -4.65
C LYS A 1 16.52 9.57 -5.32
N PRO A 2 16.53 8.43 -4.60
CA PRO A 2 16.25 7.12 -5.21
C PRO A 2 14.76 6.96 -5.51
N ASP A 3 14.44 6.31 -6.62
CA ASP A 3 13.05 6.00 -7.00
C ASP A 3 12.47 4.81 -6.22
N VAL A 4 13.32 3.84 -5.88
CA VAL A 4 12.99 2.68 -5.05
C VAL A 4 14.10 2.45 -4.03
N ILE A 5 13.73 2.13 -2.79
CA ILE A 5 14.64 1.71 -1.73
C ILE A 5 14.45 0.20 -1.52
N LEU A 6 15.52 -0.57 -1.65
CA LEU A 6 15.57 -1.94 -1.12
C LEU A 6 15.91 -1.85 0.37
N MET A 7 15.03 -2.37 1.23
CA MET A 7 15.17 -2.29 2.67
C MET A 7 15.35 -3.67 3.27
N ASP A 8 16.48 -3.90 3.92
CA ASP A 8 16.66 -5.09 4.75
C ASP A 8 15.94 -4.91 6.09
N LEU A 9 15.35 -5.99 6.61
CA LEU A 9 14.76 -5.97 7.97
C LEU A 9 15.85 -5.92 9.03
N ASN A 10 16.93 -6.69 8.84
CA ASN A 10 17.97 -6.90 9.84
C ASN A 10 19.14 -5.96 9.59
N MET A 11 18.98 -4.69 9.96
CA MET A 11 20.04 -3.68 9.89
C MET A 11 20.56 -3.32 11.29
N PRO A 12 21.87 -3.05 11.43
CA PRO A 12 22.45 -2.55 12.67
C PRO A 12 21.91 -1.14 12.99
N GLU A 13 21.93 -0.76 14.27
CA GLU A 13 21.49 0.54 14.82
C GLU A 13 19.97 0.80 14.71
N MET A 14 19.41 0.76 13.50
CA MET A 14 17.99 0.94 13.23
C MET A 14 17.49 -0.16 12.30
N GLY A 15 16.60 -1.02 12.81
CA GLY A 15 15.99 -2.08 12.00
C GLY A 15 15.16 -1.56 10.83
N GLY A 16 14.99 -2.38 9.80
CA GLY A 16 14.32 -2.00 8.54
C GLY A 16 12.88 -1.52 8.69
N ILE A 17 12.14 -2.07 9.64
CA ILE A 17 10.76 -1.66 9.93
C ILE A 17 10.74 -0.22 10.49
N ALA A 18 11.64 0.09 11.42
CA ALA A 18 11.76 1.42 12.01
C ALA A 18 12.25 2.45 10.97
N ALA A 19 13.24 2.07 10.15
CA ALA A 19 13.74 2.90 9.06
C ALA A 19 12.66 3.17 8.00
N THR A 20 11.89 2.15 7.63
CA THR A 20 10.76 2.28 6.69
C THR A 20 9.74 3.28 7.20
N ARG A 21 9.38 3.18 8.48
CA ARG A 21 8.42 4.10 9.10
C ARG A 21 8.93 5.54 9.08
N ALA A 22 10.17 5.78 9.49
CA ALA A 22 10.77 7.12 9.49
C ALA A 22 10.80 7.73 8.08
N ILE A 23 11.21 6.95 7.08
CA ILE A 23 11.22 7.41 5.68
C ILE A 23 9.80 7.72 5.19
N LYS A 24 8.81 6.93 5.59
CA LYS A 24 7.41 7.10 5.20
C LYS A 24 6.73 8.30 5.87
N ASP A 25 7.14 8.63 7.09
CA ASP A 25 6.68 9.84 7.77
C ASP A 25 7.19 11.11 7.07
N GLU A 26 8.41 11.08 6.51
CA GLU A 26 8.97 12.18 5.73
C GLU A 26 8.46 12.23 4.28
N ASP A 27 8.33 11.07 3.64
CA ASP A 27 7.92 10.92 2.24
C ASP A 27 7.00 9.69 2.07
N PRO A 28 5.68 9.87 2.26
CA PRO A 28 4.70 8.78 2.16
C PRO A 28 4.71 8.09 0.79
N GLU A 29 5.09 8.81 -0.27
CA GLU A 29 5.12 8.33 -1.66
C GLU A 29 6.39 7.52 -1.97
N ARG A 30 7.42 7.53 -1.10
CA ARG A 30 8.65 6.79 -1.34
C ARG A 30 8.40 5.30 -1.54
N VAL A 31 8.85 4.72 -2.64
CA VAL A 31 8.72 3.27 -2.84
C VAL A 31 9.79 2.55 -2.03
N ILE A 32 9.36 1.64 -1.15
CA ILE A 32 10.25 0.83 -0.31
C ILE A 32 9.89 -0.63 -0.53
N LEU A 33 10.82 -1.43 -1.01
CA LEU A 33 10.67 -2.86 -1.19
C LEU A 33 11.50 -3.58 -0.11
N ALA A 34 10.85 -4.31 0.78
CA ALA A 34 11.55 -5.10 1.77
C ALA A 34 12.23 -6.29 1.10
N LEU A 35 13.50 -6.54 1.45
CA LEU A 35 14.30 -7.67 0.98
C LEU A 35 14.92 -8.36 2.20
N THR A 36 14.40 -9.52 2.60
CA THR A 36 14.73 -10.14 3.89
C THR A 36 14.76 -11.66 3.83
N VAL A 37 15.41 -12.32 4.80
CA VAL A 37 15.35 -13.78 4.95
C VAL A 37 14.16 -14.25 5.80
N SER A 38 13.43 -13.33 6.43
CA SER A 38 12.32 -13.70 7.31
C SER A 38 11.05 -14.03 6.52
N GLU A 39 10.48 -15.19 6.78
CA GLU A 39 9.15 -15.61 6.32
C GLU A 39 8.05 -15.41 7.37
N ALA A 40 8.41 -14.84 8.53
CA ALA A 40 7.48 -14.68 9.65
C ALA A 40 6.32 -13.75 9.25
N GLU A 41 5.10 -14.21 9.48
CA GLU A 41 3.90 -13.45 9.10
C GLU A 41 3.81 -12.12 9.86
N GLU A 42 4.25 -12.10 11.13
CA GLU A 42 4.30 -10.91 11.97
C GLU A 42 5.23 -9.84 11.38
N ASP A 43 6.42 -10.23 10.91
CA ASP A 43 7.38 -9.33 10.27
C ASP A 43 6.82 -8.73 8.97
N ILE A 44 6.13 -9.54 8.17
CA ILE A 44 5.45 -9.07 6.96
C ILE A 44 4.40 -8.03 7.35
N VAL A 45 3.52 -8.35 8.30
CA VAL A 45 2.46 -7.43 8.74
C VAL A 45 3.03 -6.13 9.27
N GLU A 46 4.07 -6.17 10.11
CA GLU A 46 4.71 -4.96 10.66
C GLU A 46 5.41 -4.12 9.58
N MET A 47 6.09 -4.76 8.63
CA MET A 47 6.77 -4.07 7.53
C MET A 47 5.78 -3.40 6.58
N VAL A 48 4.67 -4.08 6.28
CA VAL A 48 3.58 -3.51 5.49
C VAL A 48 2.87 -2.39 6.25
N ALA A 49 2.64 -2.55 7.55
CA ALA A 49 2.09 -1.50 8.41
C ALA A 49 3.01 -0.27 8.49
N ALA A 50 4.33 -0.46 8.44
CA ALA A 50 5.31 0.62 8.37
C ALA A 50 5.30 1.35 7.00
N GLY A 51 4.60 0.83 6.00
CA GLY A 51 4.39 1.48 4.70
C GLY A 51 5.24 0.95 3.57
N ALA A 52 5.87 -0.23 3.73
CA ALA A 52 6.53 -0.90 2.63
C ALA A 52 5.56 -1.09 1.44
N SER A 53 6.09 -0.97 0.23
CA SER A 53 5.40 -1.15 -1.05
C SER A 53 5.52 -2.59 -1.58
N GLY A 54 6.20 -3.45 -0.83
CA GLY A 54 6.29 -4.88 -1.08
C GLY A 54 7.29 -5.55 -0.13
N TYR A 55 7.31 -6.87 -0.19
CA TYR A 55 8.10 -7.77 0.62
C TYR A 55 8.56 -8.96 -0.22
N VAL A 56 9.88 -9.10 -0.35
CA VAL A 56 10.53 -10.12 -1.17
C VAL A 56 11.58 -10.83 -0.31
N LEU A 57 11.70 -12.16 -0.49
CA LEU A 57 12.70 -12.95 0.21
C LEU A 57 14.08 -12.81 -0.44
N LYS A 58 15.15 -12.85 0.35
CA LYS A 58 16.54 -12.66 -0.07
C LYS A 58 17.10 -13.78 -0.96
N ASP A 59 16.44 -14.93 -1.00
CA ASP A 59 16.78 -16.08 -1.84
C ASP A 59 16.19 -16.00 -3.26
N VAL A 60 15.40 -14.95 -3.53
CA VAL A 60 14.87 -14.67 -4.87
C VAL A 60 15.99 -14.57 -5.91
N ASP A 61 15.74 -15.09 -7.11
CA ASP A 61 16.70 -14.93 -8.19
C ASP A 61 16.80 -13.44 -8.64
N PRO A 62 17.95 -13.00 -9.16
CA PRO A 62 18.16 -11.61 -9.54
C PRO A 62 17.19 -11.07 -10.59
N VAL A 63 16.68 -11.93 -11.49
CA VAL A 63 15.74 -11.51 -12.55
C VAL A 63 14.39 -11.21 -11.94
N THR A 64 13.91 -12.09 -11.05
CA THR A 64 12.68 -11.87 -10.30
C THR A 64 12.79 -10.67 -9.37
N LEU A 65 13.93 -10.46 -8.70
CA LEU A 65 14.15 -9.24 -7.90
C LEU A 65 14.08 -7.97 -8.74
N ALA A 66 14.75 -7.96 -9.89
CA ALA A 66 14.72 -6.83 -10.82
C ALA A 66 13.29 -6.53 -11.29
N HIS A 67 12.53 -7.57 -11.60
CA HIS A 67 11.11 -7.44 -11.92
C HIS A 67 10.34 -6.82 -10.75
N SER A 68 10.45 -7.37 -9.53
CA SER A 68 9.77 -6.82 -8.35
C SER A 68 10.10 -5.34 -8.08
N ILE A 69 11.34 -4.90 -8.32
CA ILE A 69 11.71 -3.49 -8.21
C ILE A 69 10.94 -2.63 -9.25
N GLN A 70 10.88 -3.08 -10.50
CA GLN A 70 10.13 -2.38 -11.57
C GLN A 70 8.63 -2.33 -11.25
N GLU A 71 8.07 -3.41 -10.75
CA GLU A 71 6.66 -3.49 -10.38
C GLU A 71 6.33 -2.58 -9.19
N ALA A 72 7.19 -2.57 -8.16
CA ALA A 72 7.07 -1.68 -7.01
C ALA A 72 7.16 -0.20 -7.44
N HIS A 73 8.09 0.13 -8.34
CA HIS A 73 8.20 1.46 -8.94
C HIS A 73 6.92 1.86 -9.70
N ALA A 74 6.27 0.91 -10.38
CA ALA A 74 4.98 1.11 -11.05
C ALA A 74 3.77 1.15 -10.08
N GLY A 75 4.02 1.13 -8.76
CA GLY A 75 3.02 1.19 -7.71
C GLY A 75 2.24 -0.10 -7.49
N ARG A 76 2.74 -1.24 -8.00
CA ARG A 76 2.17 -2.56 -7.69
C ARG A 76 2.76 -3.06 -6.38
N PHE A 77 1.88 -3.53 -5.50
CA PHE A 77 2.32 -4.13 -4.26
C PHE A 77 2.99 -5.47 -4.56
N GLN A 78 4.23 -5.67 -4.12
CA GLN A 78 4.97 -6.91 -4.35
C GLN A 78 4.87 -7.81 -3.13
N LEU A 79 3.97 -8.78 -3.17
CA LEU A 79 3.86 -9.83 -2.16
C LEU A 79 3.14 -11.01 -2.83
N ASN A 80 3.43 -12.24 -2.41
CA ASN A 80 2.70 -13.40 -2.89
C ASN A 80 1.19 -13.22 -2.66
N ASP A 81 0.36 -13.44 -3.69
CA ASP A 81 -1.09 -13.22 -3.69
C ASP A 81 -1.80 -13.85 -2.47
N ALA A 82 -1.38 -15.04 -2.04
CA ALA A 82 -1.95 -15.72 -0.87
C ALA A 82 -1.68 -14.96 0.45
N LEU A 83 -0.51 -14.35 0.56
CA LEU A 83 -0.11 -13.54 1.71
C LEU A 83 -0.71 -12.12 1.64
N THR A 84 -0.83 -11.53 0.45
CA THR A 84 -1.40 -10.18 0.24
C THR A 84 -2.76 -10.02 0.88
N ARG A 85 -3.70 -10.92 0.57
CA ARG A 85 -5.06 -10.84 1.14
C ARG A 85 -5.05 -11.03 2.66
N ARG A 86 -4.25 -11.97 3.17
CA ARG A 86 -4.16 -12.27 4.60
C ARG A 86 -3.54 -11.12 5.39
N VAL A 87 -2.49 -10.49 4.87
CA VAL A 87 -1.84 -9.31 5.45
C VAL A 87 -2.77 -8.11 5.43
N ILE A 88 -3.49 -7.85 4.33
CA ILE A 88 -4.50 -6.77 4.28
C ILE A 88 -5.58 -6.99 5.34
N MET A 89 -6.10 -8.21 5.48
CA MET A 89 -7.10 -8.54 6.51
C MET A 89 -6.55 -8.38 7.93
N ARG A 90 -5.34 -8.88 8.21
CA ARG A 90 -4.68 -8.72 9.51
C ARG A 90 -4.36 -7.26 9.82
N LEU A 91 -3.91 -6.48 8.84
CA LEU A 91 -3.69 -5.05 8.99
C LEU A 91 -5.01 -4.35 9.34
N GLY A 92 -6.10 -4.70 8.64
CA GLY A 92 -7.45 -4.24 8.99
C GLY A 92 -7.89 -4.63 10.41
N ALA A 93 -7.54 -5.81 10.91
CA ALA A 93 -7.87 -6.21 12.28
C ALA A 93 -6.96 -5.58 13.35
N THR A 94 -5.69 -5.34 13.02
CA THR A 94 -4.63 -4.88 13.94
C THR A 94 -4.60 -3.36 14.04
N LEU A 95 -4.95 -2.65 12.97
CA LEU A 95 -5.31 -1.25 13.01
C LEU A 95 -6.60 -1.15 13.85
N LYS A 96 -6.45 -1.15 15.19
CA LYS A 96 -7.45 -0.69 16.17
C LYS A 96 -7.74 0.80 16.02
N ARG A 97 -7.71 1.33 14.79
CA ARG A 97 -8.27 2.62 14.48
C ARG A 97 -9.78 2.41 14.53
N PRO A 98 -10.53 3.22 15.32
CA PRO A 98 -11.98 3.19 15.26
C PRO A 98 -12.38 3.31 13.78
N ARG A 99 -13.48 2.66 13.37
CA ARG A 99 -14.16 2.94 12.09
C ARG A 99 -14.52 4.42 12.04
N ARG A 100 -13.54 5.26 11.74
CA ARG A 100 -13.71 6.69 11.62
C ARG A 100 -14.19 6.92 10.20
N PRO A 101 -15.30 7.63 10.02
CA PRO A 101 -15.66 8.08 8.71
C PRO A 101 -14.49 8.91 8.13
N PRO A 102 -14.33 8.93 6.80
CA PRO A 102 -13.42 9.84 6.14
C PRO A 102 -13.60 11.28 6.67
N ALA A 103 -12.51 12.05 6.73
CA ALA A 103 -12.56 13.46 7.12
C ALA A 103 -13.46 14.28 6.19
N GLU A 104 -13.49 13.89 4.92
CA GLU A 104 -14.36 14.40 3.86
C GLU A 104 -14.82 13.20 3.02
N PRO A 105 -16.03 13.24 2.43
CA PRO A 105 -16.49 12.17 1.56
C PRO A 105 -15.55 11.99 0.35
N LEU A 106 -15.33 10.72 -0.01
CA LEU A 106 -14.68 10.38 -1.27
C LEU A 106 -15.64 10.69 -2.43
N THR A 107 -15.09 11.25 -3.50
CA THR A 107 -15.80 11.40 -4.78
C THR A 107 -15.99 10.03 -5.44
N GLU A 108 -16.87 9.94 -6.43
CA GLU A 108 -17.06 8.71 -7.22
C GLU A 108 -15.74 8.24 -7.82
N ARG A 109 -14.97 9.17 -8.43
CA ARG A 109 -13.66 8.87 -9.01
C ARG A 109 -12.65 8.36 -7.99
N GLU A 110 -12.59 8.99 -6.81
CA GLU A 110 -11.69 8.54 -5.73
C GLU A 110 -12.08 7.15 -5.21
N THR A 111 -13.38 6.83 -5.20
CA THR A 111 -13.90 5.52 -4.80
C THR A 111 -13.49 4.44 -5.81
N GLU A 112 -13.64 4.68 -7.12
CA GLU A 112 -13.19 3.76 -8.18
C GLU A 112 -11.69 3.45 -8.10
N ILE A 113 -10.88 4.49 -7.82
CA ILE A 113 -9.43 4.36 -7.66
C ILE A 113 -9.13 3.52 -6.42
N LEU A 114 -9.77 3.81 -5.29
CA LEU A 114 -9.57 3.08 -4.04
C LEU A 114 -9.97 1.60 -4.15
N GLN A 115 -11.04 1.28 -4.87
CA GLN A 115 -11.42 -0.11 -5.16
C GLN A 115 -10.32 -0.84 -5.94
N SER A 116 -9.77 -0.18 -6.97
CA SER A 116 -8.65 -0.76 -7.73
C SER A 116 -7.38 -0.92 -6.87
N VAL A 117 -7.20 -0.09 -5.84
CA VAL A 117 -6.12 -0.25 -4.86
C VAL A 117 -6.30 -1.50 -4.01
N VAL A 118 -7.53 -1.76 -3.54
CA VAL A 118 -7.87 -2.98 -2.79
C VAL A 118 -7.64 -4.24 -3.64
N GLU A 119 -7.93 -4.17 -4.93
CA GLU A 119 -7.63 -5.22 -5.91
C GLU A 119 -6.12 -5.38 -6.20
N GLY A 120 -5.24 -4.58 -5.59
CA GLY A 120 -3.80 -4.66 -5.78
C GLY A 120 -3.25 -4.01 -7.06
N LYS A 121 -4.10 -3.31 -7.84
CA LYS A 121 -3.70 -2.75 -9.16
C LYS A 121 -2.74 -1.57 -9.03
N GLY A 122 -1.65 -1.59 -9.81
CA GLY A 122 -0.68 -0.47 -9.84
C GLY A 122 -1.20 0.78 -10.55
N ASN A 123 -0.49 1.89 -10.40
CA ASN A 123 -0.95 3.20 -10.90
C ASN A 123 -1.19 3.21 -12.42
N LYS A 124 -0.30 2.56 -13.19
CA LYS A 124 -0.44 2.40 -14.65
C LYS A 124 -1.70 1.63 -15.05
N ALA A 125 -2.02 0.56 -14.33
CA ALA A 125 -3.21 -0.24 -14.61
C ALA A 125 -4.50 0.54 -14.29
N ILE A 126 -4.49 1.29 -13.18
CA ILE A 126 -5.60 2.17 -12.80
C ILE A 126 -5.76 3.30 -13.83
N ALA A 127 -4.66 3.94 -14.22
CA ALA A 127 -4.61 4.99 -15.24
C ALA A 127 -5.23 4.51 -16.56
N ASN A 128 -4.78 3.36 -17.07
CA ASN A 128 -5.31 2.77 -18.30
C ASN A 128 -6.80 2.44 -18.19
N ARG A 129 -7.24 1.85 -17.06
CA ARG A 129 -8.64 1.51 -16.83
C ARG A 129 -9.55 2.74 -16.83
N LEU A 130 -9.07 3.87 -16.28
CA LEU A 130 -9.86 5.08 -16.09
C LEU A 130 -9.65 6.15 -17.17
N GLY A 131 -8.75 5.92 -18.14
CA GLY A 131 -8.40 6.89 -19.18
C GLY A 131 -7.65 8.11 -18.63
N LEU A 132 -6.81 7.93 -17.60
CA LEU A 132 -6.08 8.99 -16.91
C LEU A 132 -4.56 8.82 -17.05
N SER A 133 -3.78 9.84 -16.70
CA SER A 133 -2.33 9.72 -16.58
C SER A 133 -1.91 9.12 -15.23
N GLU A 134 -0.75 8.47 -15.16
CA GLU A 134 -0.21 7.99 -13.88
C GLU A 134 0.00 9.12 -12.86
N GLY A 135 0.39 10.32 -13.32
CA GLY A 135 0.51 11.50 -12.46
C GLY A 135 -0.83 11.92 -11.86
N THR A 136 -1.92 11.81 -12.63
CA THR A 136 -3.28 12.07 -12.15
C THR A 136 -3.70 11.06 -11.10
N ILE A 137 -3.39 9.77 -11.29
CA ILE A 137 -3.66 8.73 -10.27
C ILE A 137 -2.91 9.01 -8.97
N LYS A 138 -1.62 9.38 -9.04
CA LYS A 138 -0.85 9.77 -7.84
C LYS A 138 -1.49 10.94 -7.09
N SER A 139 -1.95 11.95 -7.81
CA SER A 139 -2.66 13.10 -7.21
C SER A 139 -3.95 12.68 -6.51
N HIS A 140 -4.77 11.82 -7.13
CA HIS A 140 -5.97 11.28 -6.50
C HIS A 140 -5.65 10.43 -5.26
N LEU A 141 -4.65 9.56 -5.31
CA LEU A 141 -4.23 8.76 -4.17
C LEU A 141 -3.80 9.63 -2.98
N ARG A 142 -3.08 10.73 -3.24
CA ARG A 142 -2.72 11.70 -2.19
C ARG A 142 -3.95 12.32 -1.52
N ASN A 143 -4.96 12.68 -2.31
CA ASN A 143 -6.22 13.19 -1.76
C ASN A 143 -6.97 12.13 -0.97
N ILE A 144 -7.04 10.89 -1.46
CA ILE A 144 -7.65 9.76 -0.76
C ILE A 144 -6.96 9.54 0.58
N TYR A 145 -5.63 9.53 0.63
CA TYR A 145 -4.86 9.33 1.86
C TYR A 145 -5.16 10.42 2.90
N ARG A 146 -5.19 11.69 2.46
CA ARG A 146 -5.60 12.82 3.29
C ARG A 146 -7.02 12.65 3.83
N LYS A 147 -7.99 12.30 2.98
CA LYS A 147 -9.40 12.12 3.37
C LYS A 147 -9.58 10.94 4.33
N LEU A 148 -8.88 9.83 4.12
CA LEU A 148 -8.93 8.65 4.97
C LEU A 148 -8.06 8.77 6.24
N ARG A 149 -7.22 9.81 6.35
CA ARG A 149 -6.24 10.00 7.43
C ARG A 149 -5.26 8.84 7.55
N VAL A 150 -4.80 8.36 6.41
CA VAL A 150 -3.80 7.31 6.25
C VAL A 150 -2.58 7.88 5.54
N GLN A 151 -1.43 7.23 5.71
CA GLN A 151 -0.17 7.63 5.08
C GLN A 151 0.22 6.66 3.98
N THR A 152 -0.24 5.41 4.04
CA THR A 152 0.28 4.37 3.14
C THR A 152 -0.82 3.75 2.29
N ARG A 153 -0.40 3.19 1.16
CA ARG A 153 -1.28 2.44 0.26
C ARG A 153 -1.93 1.24 0.96
N ALA A 154 -1.16 0.53 1.79
CA ALA A 154 -1.66 -0.62 2.54
C ALA A 154 -2.68 -0.19 3.60
N GLU A 155 -2.44 0.92 4.31
CA GLU A 155 -3.42 1.49 5.23
C GLU A 155 -4.70 1.92 4.50
N ALA A 156 -4.58 2.55 3.32
CA ALA A 156 -5.73 2.93 2.50
C ALA A 156 -6.55 1.72 2.06
N ALA A 157 -5.88 0.65 1.61
CA ALA A 157 -6.54 -0.61 1.26
C ALA A 157 -7.25 -1.22 2.49
N ALA A 158 -6.56 -1.32 3.63
CA ALA A 158 -7.12 -1.87 4.86
C ALA A 158 -8.33 -1.05 5.36
N GLN A 159 -8.26 0.28 5.30
CA GLN A 159 -9.37 1.16 5.68
C GLN A 159 -10.57 0.98 4.73
N ALA A 160 -10.33 0.78 3.43
CA ALA A 160 -11.39 0.53 2.45
C ALA A 160 -12.13 -0.78 2.73
N VAL A 161 -11.41 -1.85 3.10
CA VAL A 161 -12.01 -3.12 3.53
C VAL A 161 -12.88 -2.93 4.76
N GLN A 162 -12.41 -2.18 5.76
CA GLN A 162 -13.18 -1.92 6.98
C GLN A 162 -14.47 -1.13 6.72
N LEU A 163 -14.45 -0.25 5.72
CA LEU A 163 -15.59 0.57 5.27
C LEU A 163 -16.52 -0.17 4.28
N ASP A 164 -16.24 -1.45 3.98
CA ASP A 164 -16.99 -2.30 3.04
C ASP A 164 -17.04 -1.78 1.60
N ILE A 165 -16.04 -0.98 1.22
CA ILE A 165 -15.91 -0.40 -0.13
C ILE A 165 -15.60 -1.50 -1.19
N GLU A 166 -15.33 -2.73 -0.75
CA GLU A 166 -15.12 -3.91 -1.61
C GLU A 166 -16.37 -4.32 -2.40
N ARG A 167 -17.58 -3.93 -1.97
CA ARG A 167 -18.83 -4.49 -2.51
C ARG A 167 -19.98 -3.52 -2.78
N THR A 168 -19.83 -2.21 -2.60
CA THR A 168 -20.99 -1.32 -2.69
C THR A 168 -21.07 -0.56 -4.02
N ASP A 169 -22.09 -0.91 -4.80
CA ASP A 169 -22.82 0.04 -5.65
C ASP A 169 -23.04 1.35 -4.87
N VAL A 170 -22.51 2.45 -5.40
CA VAL A 170 -22.90 3.86 -5.21
C VAL A 170 -24.03 4.09 -4.18
N ARG A 171 -23.74 3.93 -2.88
CA ARG A 171 -24.66 4.26 -1.78
C ARG A 171 -23.91 4.84 -0.58
N TYR A 172 -23.08 5.83 -0.82
CA TYR A 172 -22.86 6.91 0.15
C TYR A 172 -23.72 8.11 -0.26
N ARG A 173 -25.05 7.91 -0.32
CA ARG A 173 -26.00 9.03 -0.36
C ARG A 173 -26.49 9.30 1.06
N GLN A 174 -26.01 10.43 1.57
CA GLN A 174 -26.67 11.29 2.56
C GLN A 174 -26.97 10.68 3.93
N ALA A 175 -26.15 11.09 4.91
CA ALA A 175 -26.59 11.35 6.27
C ALA A 175 -26.18 12.79 6.61
#